data_AF-A0A2E9R042-F1
#
_entry.id   AF-A0A2E9R042-F1
#
_cell.length_a   1.000
_cell.length_b   1.000
_cell.length_c   1.000
_cell.angle_alpha   90.00
_cell.angle_beta   90.00
_cell.angle_gamma   90.00
#
_symmetry.space_group_name_H-M   'P 1'
#
loop_
_entity.id
_entity.type
_entity.pdbx_description
1 polymer ?
#
loop_
_entity_poly.entity_id
_entity_poly.type
_entity_poly.pdbx_seq_one_letter_code
_entity_poly.pdbx_strand_id
1 'polypeptide(L)'
;MLKDWLKIEDVEVDDSLEEKSQIKEYIAGTVLLLLLLSVPTTFVTGWPWVSLWNDIRTYNFALSIKRLPTPSGNRVLTWKSRFGVLWGGGNHCDVEAMVLLQAKATPRQMVNAMKKPREIHFPFQGVSTTPFEKLRLYLWKDGRFWRVREKRGKVVVGKPDTEDIYDVDVLKQFVKSAPHPERKRFLIYGADQTYGGVRYWDRRCY
;
A
#
# COMPACT_ATOMS: atom_id res chain seq x y z
N MET A 1 -55.60 -50.91 49.85
CA MET A 1 -54.48 -50.12 50.41
C MET A 1 -53.34 -50.02 49.39
N LEU A 2 -53.56 -49.31 48.27
CA LEU A 2 -52.50 -49.07 47.27
C LEU A 2 -52.87 -47.93 46.32
N LYS A 3 -53.47 -46.85 46.85
CA LYS A 3 -53.83 -45.64 46.08
C LYS A 3 -53.17 -44.35 46.60
N ASP A 4 -52.39 -44.40 47.68
CA ASP A 4 -51.90 -43.20 48.36
C ASP A 4 -50.41 -42.88 48.14
N TRP A 5 -49.75 -43.52 47.17
CA TRP A 5 -48.28 -43.40 46.99
C TRP A 5 -47.81 -42.69 45.71
N LEU A 6 -48.71 -42.15 44.91
CA LEU A 6 -48.35 -41.32 43.74
C LEU A 6 -48.95 -39.91 43.91
N LYS A 7 -48.60 -39.24 45.01
CA LYS A 7 -48.54 -37.77 45.01
C LYS A 7 -47.17 -37.42 44.42
N ILE A 8 -47.10 -37.37 43.10
CA ILE A 8 -46.07 -36.61 42.44
C ILE A 8 -46.45 -35.16 42.76
N GLU A 9 -45.69 -34.54 43.68
CA GLU A 9 -45.73 -33.10 43.84
C GLU A 9 -45.40 -32.50 42.47
N ASP A 10 -46.33 -31.73 41.93
CA ASP A 10 -46.08 -30.89 40.77
C ASP A 10 -44.93 -29.96 41.17
N VAL A 11 -43.72 -30.30 40.74
CA VAL A 11 -42.58 -29.39 40.80
C VAL A 11 -42.95 -28.26 39.85
N GLU A 12 -43.38 -27.12 40.39
CA GLU A 12 -43.47 -25.87 39.66
C GLU A 12 -42.09 -25.60 39.06
N VAL A 13 -41.97 -25.91 37.77
CA VAL A 13 -40.80 -25.52 36.99
C VAL A 13 -40.85 -24.00 36.94
N ASP A 14 -39.84 -23.35 37.51
CA ASP A 14 -39.72 -21.89 37.56
C ASP A 14 -39.64 -21.34 36.13
N ASP A 15 -40.79 -20.92 35.60
CA ASP A 15 -40.96 -20.32 34.27
C ASP A 15 -39.98 -19.16 34.03
N SER A 16 -39.46 -18.53 35.10
CA SER A 16 -38.46 -17.45 34.99
C SER A 16 -37.08 -17.92 34.54
N LEU A 17 -36.72 -19.20 34.74
CA LEU A 17 -35.48 -19.78 34.25
C LEU A 17 -35.59 -20.16 32.77
N GLU A 18 -36.76 -20.65 32.36
CA GLU A 18 -37.05 -21.02 30.97
C GLU A 18 -37.13 -19.77 30.08
N GLU A 19 -37.79 -18.70 30.55
CA GLU A 19 -37.87 -17.41 29.86
C GLU A 19 -36.47 -16.75 29.72
N LYS A 20 -35.62 -16.83 30.76
CA LYS A 20 -34.22 -16.35 30.69
C LYS A 20 -33.37 -17.19 29.73
N SER A 21 -33.63 -18.49 29.59
CA SER A 21 -32.93 -19.36 28.64
C SER A 21 -33.30 -18.98 27.21
N GLN A 22 -34.60 -18.82 26.94
CA GLN A 22 -35.11 -18.40 25.63
C GLN A 22 -34.54 -17.04 25.22
N ILE A 23 -34.51 -16.05 26.13
CA ILE A 23 -33.92 -14.73 25.85
C ILE A 23 -32.43 -14.83 25.48
N LYS A 24 -31.65 -15.68 26.17
CA LYS A 24 -30.23 -15.91 25.84
C LYS A 24 -30.06 -16.55 24.47
N GLU A 25 -30.92 -17.50 24.12
CA GLU A 25 -30.93 -18.16 22.81
C GLU A 25 -31.29 -17.18 21.69
N TYR A 26 -32.28 -16.30 21.90
CA TYR A 26 -32.62 -15.24 20.95
C TYR A 26 -31.49 -14.23 20.74
N ILE A 27 -30.82 -13.81 21.82
CA ILE A 27 -29.66 -12.90 21.72
C ILE A 27 -28.52 -13.60 20.97
N ALA A 28 -28.21 -14.84 21.31
CA ALA A 28 -27.16 -15.61 20.65
C ALA A 28 -27.47 -15.83 19.16
N GLY A 29 -28.71 -16.17 18.82
CA GLY A 29 -29.17 -16.33 17.44
C GLY A 29 -29.11 -15.03 16.65
N THR A 30 -29.47 -13.89 17.27
CA THR A 30 -29.42 -12.57 16.64
C THR A 30 -27.98 -12.12 16.39
N VAL A 31 -27.08 -12.31 17.36
CA VAL A 31 -25.64 -11.99 17.20
C VAL A 31 -25.01 -12.87 16.12
N LEU A 32 -25.33 -14.17 16.11
CA LEU A 32 -24.85 -15.10 15.09
C LEU A 32 -25.34 -14.70 13.70
N LEU A 33 -26.62 -14.34 13.56
CA LEU A 33 -27.19 -13.87 12.31
C LEU A 33 -26.53 -12.57 11.83
N LEU A 34 -26.28 -11.60 12.71
CA LEU A 34 -25.58 -10.36 12.38
C LEU A 34 -24.14 -10.61 11.93
N LEU A 35 -23.42 -11.53 12.59
CA LEU A 35 -22.08 -11.95 12.16
C LEU A 35 -22.11 -12.64 10.80
N LEU A 36 -23.06 -13.57 10.59
CA LEU A 36 -23.25 -14.28 9.33
C LEU A 36 -23.69 -13.35 8.20
N LEU A 37 -24.36 -12.23 8.47
CA LEU A 37 -24.71 -11.20 7.47
C LEU A 37 -23.60 -10.16 7.26
N SER A 38 -22.76 -9.91 8.28
CA SER A 38 -21.62 -8.98 8.17
C SER A 38 -20.55 -9.47 7.20
N VAL A 39 -20.33 -10.78 7.14
CA VAL A 39 -19.32 -11.38 6.26
C VAL A 39 -19.73 -11.24 4.78
N PRO A 40 -20.93 -11.68 4.34
CA PRO A 40 -21.44 -11.42 2.99
C PRO A 40 -21.54 -9.94 2.65
N THR A 41 -21.91 -9.06 3.58
CA THR A 41 -21.98 -7.62 3.26
C THR A 41 -20.58 -7.02 3.00
N THR A 42 -19.53 -7.52 3.65
CA THR A 42 -18.13 -7.21 3.24
C THR A 42 -17.73 -7.83 1.90
N PHE A 43 -18.31 -8.97 1.51
CA PHE A 43 -18.12 -9.57 0.16
C PHE A 43 -18.90 -8.83 -0.93
N VAL A 44 -20.14 -8.41 -0.65
CA VAL A 44 -21.06 -7.69 -1.57
C VAL A 44 -20.54 -6.28 -1.84
N THR A 45 -19.91 -5.63 -0.86
CA THR A 45 -19.27 -4.32 -1.07
C THR A 45 -17.90 -4.42 -1.75
N GLY A 46 -17.31 -5.61 -1.89
CA GLY A 46 -16.10 -5.88 -2.68
C GLY A 46 -14.81 -5.19 -2.21
N TRP A 47 -14.88 -4.28 -1.24
CA TRP A 47 -13.79 -3.38 -0.87
C TRP A 47 -12.54 -4.11 -0.34
N PRO A 48 -12.63 -5.15 0.54
CA PRO A 48 -11.43 -5.86 0.99
C PRO A 48 -10.65 -6.50 -0.16
N TRP A 49 -11.34 -7.05 -1.16
CA TRP A 49 -10.71 -7.67 -2.33
C TRP A 49 -10.10 -6.64 -3.28
N VAL A 50 -10.79 -5.51 -3.49
CA VAL A 50 -10.25 -4.39 -4.28
C VAL A 50 -9.01 -3.80 -3.61
N SER A 51 -9.05 -3.60 -2.29
CA SER A 51 -7.91 -3.11 -1.50
C SER A 51 -6.72 -4.07 -1.60
N LEU A 52 -6.97 -5.37 -1.42
CA LEU A 52 -5.93 -6.40 -1.55
C LEU A 52 -5.35 -6.45 -2.96
N TRP A 53 -6.20 -6.37 -3.99
CA TRP A 53 -5.76 -6.35 -5.39
C TRP A 53 -4.90 -5.11 -5.69
N ASN A 54 -5.31 -3.93 -5.21
CA ASN A 54 -4.55 -2.68 -5.35
C ASN A 54 -3.19 -2.76 -4.63
N ASP A 55 -3.16 -3.34 -3.43
CA ASP A 55 -1.93 -3.50 -2.66
C ASP A 55 -0.96 -4.47 -3.36
N ILE A 56 -1.47 -5.59 -3.90
CA ILE A 56 -0.66 -6.54 -4.68
C ILE A 56 -0.08 -5.86 -5.94
N ARG A 57 -0.89 -5.10 -6.68
CA ARG A 57 -0.43 -4.35 -7.88
C ARG A 57 0.64 -3.32 -7.51
N THR A 58 0.42 -2.58 -6.44
CA THR A 58 1.33 -1.56 -5.89
C THR A 58 2.65 -2.17 -5.41
N TYR A 59 2.57 -3.32 -4.73
CA TYR A 59 3.73 -4.08 -4.28
C TYR A 59 4.55 -4.59 -5.47
N ASN A 60 3.91 -5.15 -6.51
CA ASN A 60 4.58 -5.63 -7.72
C ASN A 60 5.28 -4.50 -8.48
N PHE A 61 4.65 -3.32 -8.55
CA PHE A 61 5.29 -2.13 -9.10
C PHE A 61 6.56 -1.75 -8.34
N ALA A 62 6.50 -1.67 -7.02
CA ALA A 62 7.66 -1.35 -6.20
C ALA A 62 8.77 -2.42 -6.28
N LEU A 63 8.40 -3.70 -6.33
CA LEU A 63 9.36 -4.78 -6.58
C LEU A 63 10.04 -4.65 -7.94
N SER A 64 9.32 -4.25 -8.99
CA SER A 64 9.90 -4.07 -10.33
C SER A 64 10.95 -2.95 -10.33
N ILE A 65 10.68 -1.83 -9.64
CA ILE A 65 11.65 -0.74 -9.46
C ILE A 65 12.84 -1.20 -8.61
N LYS A 66 12.60 -1.94 -7.52
CA LYS A 66 13.65 -2.48 -6.65
C LYS A 66 14.62 -3.39 -7.40
N ARG A 67 14.14 -4.13 -8.41
CA ARG A 67 14.91 -5.05 -9.25
C ARG A 67 15.62 -4.37 -10.42
N LEU A 68 15.49 -3.05 -10.57
CA LEU A 68 16.23 -2.31 -11.58
C LEU A 68 17.75 -2.52 -11.40
N PRO A 69 18.50 -2.64 -12.50
CA PRO A 69 19.95 -2.76 -12.44
C PRO A 69 20.53 -1.53 -11.76
N THR A 70 21.37 -1.78 -10.75
CA THR A 70 22.14 -0.74 -10.08
C THR A 70 23.62 -0.89 -10.45
N PRO A 71 24.40 0.20 -10.50
CA PRO A 71 25.83 0.09 -10.73
C PRO A 71 26.52 -0.68 -9.60
N SER A 72 27.66 -1.33 -9.90
CA SER A 72 28.42 -2.11 -8.93
C SER A 72 28.67 -1.36 -7.62
N GLY A 73 28.50 -2.06 -6.49
CA GLY A 73 28.68 -1.53 -5.14
C GLY A 73 27.51 -0.72 -4.57
N ASN A 74 26.49 -0.39 -5.37
CA ASN A 74 25.25 0.19 -4.85
C ASN A 74 24.35 -0.97 -4.37
N ARG A 75 23.68 -0.78 -3.24
CA ARG A 75 22.71 -1.73 -2.69
C ARG A 75 21.43 -1.00 -2.34
N VAL A 76 20.32 -1.72 -2.38
CA VAL A 76 19.05 -1.25 -1.85
C VAL A 76 19.18 -1.15 -0.33
N LEU A 77 18.96 0.05 0.20
CA LEU A 77 18.95 0.32 1.64
C LEU A 77 17.55 0.08 2.21
N THR A 78 16.54 0.60 1.54
CA THR A 78 15.14 0.42 1.90
C THR A 78 14.27 0.73 0.68
N TRP A 79 13.00 0.33 0.74
CA TRP A 79 12.01 0.60 -0.30
C TRP A 79 10.63 0.69 0.35
N LYS A 80 9.71 1.42 -0.29
CA LYS A 80 8.33 1.61 0.18
C LYS A 80 7.40 1.64 -1.03
N SER A 81 6.17 1.17 -0.81
CA SER A 81 5.06 1.32 -1.74
C SER A 81 3.87 1.93 -1.02
N ARG A 82 3.04 2.70 -1.72
CA ARG A 82 1.86 3.35 -1.15
C ARG A 82 0.75 3.41 -2.20
N PHE A 83 -0.49 3.12 -1.79
CA PHE A 83 -1.71 3.28 -2.57
C PHE A 83 -2.70 4.13 -1.75
N GLY A 84 -3.42 5.06 -2.39
CA GLY A 84 -4.46 5.86 -1.75
C GLY A 84 -4.55 7.27 -2.35
N VAL A 85 -5.25 8.19 -1.67
CA VAL A 85 -5.13 9.64 -1.97
C VAL A 85 -3.78 10.13 -1.47
N LEU A 86 -2.87 10.45 -2.39
CA LEU A 86 -1.50 10.84 -2.05
C LEU A 86 -1.25 12.34 -2.19
N TRP A 87 -2.12 13.07 -2.90
CA TRP A 87 -2.04 14.51 -3.13
C TRP A 87 -3.39 15.19 -3.35
N GLY A 88 -3.54 16.41 -2.80
CA GLY A 88 -4.69 17.31 -3.04
C GLY A 88 -6.00 16.77 -2.49
N GLY A 89 -6.97 17.63 -2.16
CA GLY A 89 -8.33 17.20 -1.79
C GLY A 89 -9.14 16.64 -2.96
N GLY A 90 -8.51 15.83 -3.82
CA GLY A 90 -9.08 15.32 -5.07
C GLY A 90 -9.43 13.83 -5.00
N ASN A 91 -10.43 13.44 -5.78
CA ASN A 91 -10.95 12.06 -5.88
C ASN A 91 -10.12 11.17 -6.82
N HIS A 92 -8.78 11.25 -6.78
CA HIS A 92 -7.90 10.35 -7.53
C HIS A 92 -7.00 9.57 -6.59
N CYS A 93 -6.90 8.26 -6.85
CA CYS A 93 -6.03 7.38 -6.12
C CYS A 93 -4.72 7.22 -6.89
N ASP A 94 -3.62 7.40 -6.20
CA ASP A 94 -2.28 7.28 -6.76
C ASP A 94 -1.56 6.08 -6.17
N VAL A 95 -0.61 5.58 -6.94
CA VAL A 95 0.38 4.62 -6.50
C VAL A 95 1.74 5.26 -6.50
N GLU A 96 2.47 5.07 -5.42
CA GLU A 96 3.85 5.46 -5.29
C GLU A 96 4.73 4.27 -4.96
N ALA A 97 5.94 4.30 -5.53
CA ALA A 97 7.02 3.41 -5.18
C ALA A 97 8.31 4.20 -5.01
N MET A 98 9.00 3.95 -3.91
CA MET A 98 10.25 4.59 -3.54
C MET A 98 11.29 3.52 -3.27
N VAL A 99 12.47 3.64 -3.88
CA VAL A 99 13.61 2.76 -3.63
C VAL A 99 14.82 3.62 -3.29
N LEU A 100 15.33 3.44 -2.08
CA LEU A 100 16.52 4.13 -1.60
C LEU A 100 17.74 3.24 -1.80
N LEU A 101 18.75 3.78 -2.44
CA LEU A 101 20.00 3.13 -2.76
C LEU A 101 21.17 3.87 -2.10
N GLN A 102 22.16 3.11 -1.67
CA GLN A 102 23.48 3.64 -1.35
C GLN A 102 24.07 4.32 -2.60
N ALA A 103 24.72 5.48 -2.45
CA ALA A 103 25.24 6.25 -3.60
C ALA A 103 26.76 6.13 -3.78
N LYS A 104 27.25 4.91 -4.02
CA LYS A 104 28.66 4.71 -4.43
C LYS A 104 28.93 5.10 -5.87
N ALA A 105 27.90 5.07 -6.73
CA ALA A 105 28.03 5.48 -8.12
C ALA A 105 27.98 7.00 -8.34
N THR A 106 28.51 7.41 -9.49
CA THR A 106 28.25 8.73 -10.06
C THR A 106 26.81 8.81 -10.60
N PRO A 107 26.20 10.01 -10.66
CA PRO A 107 24.91 10.20 -11.30
C PRO A 107 24.87 9.66 -12.75
N ARG A 108 25.98 9.79 -13.49
CA ARG A 108 26.09 9.27 -14.85
C ARG A 108 26.00 7.75 -14.92
N GLN A 109 26.72 7.05 -14.04
CA GLN A 109 26.64 5.59 -13.95
C GLN A 109 25.22 5.14 -13.57
N MET A 110 24.56 5.86 -12.65
CA MET A 110 23.20 5.54 -12.24
C MET A 110 22.19 5.68 -13.40
N VAL A 111 22.25 6.79 -14.13
CA VAL A 111 21.42 6.99 -15.33
C VAL A 111 21.68 5.91 -16.38
N ASN A 112 22.95 5.59 -16.66
CA ASN A 112 23.30 4.55 -17.62
C ASN A 112 22.79 3.16 -17.19
N ALA A 113 22.79 2.85 -15.89
CA ALA A 113 22.23 1.59 -15.40
C ALA A 113 20.71 1.56 -15.60
N MET A 114 20.01 2.63 -15.24
CA MET A 114 18.53 2.71 -15.35
C MET A 114 18.00 2.77 -16.78
N LYS A 115 18.83 3.12 -17.77
CA LYS A 115 18.47 3.08 -19.19
C LYS A 115 18.38 1.67 -19.76
N LYS A 116 18.96 0.68 -19.10
CA LYS A 116 18.92 -0.70 -19.58
C LYS A 116 17.46 -1.17 -19.58
N PRO A 117 16.96 -1.73 -20.70
CA PRO A 117 15.57 -2.12 -20.80
C PRO A 117 15.23 -3.13 -19.71
N ARG A 118 14.19 -2.82 -18.94
CA ARG A 118 13.61 -3.68 -17.92
C ARG A 118 12.11 -3.50 -17.92
N GLU A 119 11.43 -4.58 -17.62
CA GLU A 119 9.99 -4.57 -17.37
C GLU A 119 9.71 -3.87 -16.04
N ILE A 120 8.92 -2.81 -16.12
CA ILE A 120 8.31 -2.16 -14.97
C ILE A 120 6.83 -2.48 -15.00
N HIS A 121 6.33 -3.03 -13.90
CA HIS A 121 4.94 -3.42 -13.74
C HIS A 121 4.14 -2.21 -13.27
N PHE A 122 3.68 -1.36 -14.19
CA PHE A 122 2.81 -0.26 -13.82
C PHE A 122 1.46 -0.83 -13.34
N PRO A 123 0.98 -0.44 -12.15
CA PRO A 123 -0.18 -1.05 -11.51
C PRO A 123 -1.42 -1.11 -12.40
N PHE A 124 -1.67 -0.05 -13.18
CA PHE A 124 -2.90 0.11 -13.98
C PHE A 124 -2.66 0.24 -15.49
N GLN A 125 -1.40 0.38 -15.92
CA GLN A 125 -1.02 0.47 -17.33
C GLN A 125 -0.45 -0.85 -17.89
N GLY A 126 -0.29 -1.86 -17.04
CA GLY A 126 0.29 -3.15 -17.42
C GLY A 126 1.83 -3.14 -17.37
N VAL A 127 2.45 -4.09 -18.08
CA VAL A 127 3.92 -4.16 -18.17
C VAL A 127 4.39 -3.18 -19.23
N SER A 128 5.27 -2.26 -18.83
CA SER A 128 5.94 -1.37 -19.78
C SER A 128 7.45 -1.60 -19.70
N THR A 129 8.08 -1.73 -20.85
CA THR A 129 9.52 -1.62 -21.02
C THR A 129 9.91 -0.15 -21.01
N THR A 130 9.76 0.53 -19.88
CA THR A 130 9.98 1.98 -19.86
C THR A 130 11.47 2.32 -19.71
N PRO A 131 12.04 3.11 -20.63
CA PRO A 131 13.39 3.63 -20.49
C PRO A 131 13.37 4.87 -19.60
N PHE A 132 13.51 4.75 -18.28
CA PHE A 132 13.78 5.88 -17.34
C PHE A 132 12.73 7.02 -17.25
N GLU A 133 11.94 7.33 -18.28
CA GLU A 133 11.13 8.55 -18.42
C GLU A 133 10.00 8.67 -17.40
N LYS A 134 9.38 7.54 -17.04
CA LYS A 134 8.32 7.49 -16.02
C LYS A 134 8.86 7.39 -14.59
N LEU A 135 10.17 7.20 -14.41
CA LEU A 135 10.80 7.12 -13.10
C LEU A 135 11.62 8.38 -12.82
N ARG A 136 11.53 8.87 -11.59
CA ARG A 136 12.30 9.99 -11.11
C ARG A 136 13.49 9.51 -10.29
N LEU A 137 14.70 9.77 -10.78
CA LEU A 137 15.94 9.63 -10.03
C LEU A 137 16.29 10.94 -9.31
N TYR A 138 16.50 10.84 -8.01
CA TYR A 138 17.02 11.90 -7.15
C TYR A 138 18.32 11.48 -6.48
N LEU A 139 19.16 12.47 -6.24
CA LEU A 139 20.34 12.38 -5.39
C LEU A 139 20.04 13.13 -4.10
N TRP A 140 20.02 12.42 -2.98
CA TRP A 140 20.05 13.02 -1.65
C TRP A 140 21.50 13.32 -1.27
N LYS A 141 21.82 14.58 -1.02
CA LYS A 141 23.15 15.03 -0.60
C LYS A 141 23.00 16.23 0.34
N ASP A 142 23.68 16.18 1.48
CA ASP A 142 23.75 17.29 2.44
C ASP A 142 22.36 17.79 2.89
N GLY A 143 21.43 16.84 3.13
CA GLY A 143 20.07 17.16 3.59
C GLY A 143 19.12 17.65 2.50
N ARG A 144 19.52 17.62 1.23
CA ARG A 144 18.74 18.15 0.10
C ARG A 144 18.62 17.14 -1.02
N PHE A 145 17.47 17.18 -1.71
CA PHE A 145 17.27 16.44 -2.95
C PHE A 145 17.77 17.24 -4.15
N TRP A 146 18.37 16.52 -5.09
CA TRP A 146 18.77 17.00 -6.40
C TRP A 146 18.20 16.08 -7.45
N ARG A 147 17.52 16.61 -8.47
CA ARG A 147 17.02 15.80 -9.58
C ARG A 147 18.17 15.40 -10.48
N VAL A 148 18.27 14.12 -10.80
CA VAL A 148 19.20 13.59 -11.79
C VAL A 148 18.42 13.27 -13.05
N ARG A 149 18.76 13.92 -14.16
CA ARG A 149 18.12 13.70 -15.47
C ARG A 149 19.14 13.76 -16.58
N GLU A 150 18.80 13.17 -17.72
CA GLU A 150 19.56 13.38 -18.94
C GLU A 150 18.90 14.47 -19.78
N LYS A 151 19.69 15.43 -20.26
CA LYS A 151 19.24 16.48 -21.17
C LYS A 151 20.25 16.58 -22.31
N ARG A 152 19.80 16.36 -23.55
CA ARG A 152 20.65 16.40 -24.76
C ARG A 152 21.91 15.52 -24.64
N GLY A 153 21.75 14.29 -24.15
CA GLY A 153 22.86 13.33 -23.96
C GLY A 153 23.82 13.62 -22.81
N LYS A 154 23.56 14.66 -22.00
CA LYS A 154 24.35 15.00 -20.81
C LYS A 154 23.55 14.72 -19.54
N VAL A 155 24.19 14.08 -18.56
CA VAL A 155 23.60 13.88 -17.23
C VAL A 155 23.76 15.15 -16.42
N VAL A 156 22.63 15.72 -16.02
CA VAL A 156 22.53 16.97 -15.26
C VAL A 156 21.98 16.66 -13.87
N VAL A 157 22.61 17.28 -12.86
CA VAL A 157 22.13 17.28 -11.48
C VAL A 157 21.65 18.69 -11.17
N GLY A 158 20.36 18.85 -10.91
CA GLY A 158 19.73 20.16 -10.71
C GLY A 158 18.84 20.19 -9.49
N LYS A 159 18.30 21.38 -9.17
CA LYS A 159 17.20 21.47 -8.22
C LYS A 159 16.02 20.62 -8.72
N PRO A 160 15.28 19.95 -7.83
CA PRO A 160 14.05 19.30 -8.22
C PRO A 160 13.07 20.35 -8.75
N ASP A 161 12.36 20.00 -9.83
CA ASP A 161 11.26 20.82 -10.29
C ASP A 161 10.17 20.77 -9.19
N THR A 162 9.56 21.91 -8.85
CA THR A 162 8.60 22.00 -7.73
C THR A 162 7.36 21.13 -7.93
N GLU A 163 7.03 20.84 -9.19
CA GLU A 163 5.93 19.96 -9.61
C GLU A 163 6.32 18.47 -9.58
N ASP A 164 7.61 18.16 -9.43
CA ASP A 164 8.15 16.80 -9.60
C ASP A 164 8.20 16.01 -8.30
N ILE A 165 8.07 16.65 -7.14
CA ILE A 165 8.10 15.97 -5.85
C ILE A 165 6.70 16.05 -5.22
N TYR A 166 5.96 14.96 -5.34
CA TYR A 166 4.76 14.74 -4.55
C TYR A 166 5.21 14.49 -3.10
N ASP A 167 5.15 15.55 -2.30
CA ASP A 167 5.54 15.63 -0.89
C ASP A 167 7.04 15.44 -0.58
N VAL A 168 7.76 16.56 -0.59
CA VAL A 168 9.19 16.62 -0.27
C VAL A 168 9.46 16.14 1.16
N ASP A 169 8.53 16.36 2.08
CA ASP A 169 8.72 16.00 3.48
C ASP A 169 8.55 14.51 3.71
N VAL A 170 7.60 13.86 3.01
CA VAL A 170 7.52 12.39 2.94
C VAL A 170 8.81 11.80 2.39
N LEU A 171 9.36 12.34 1.30
CA LEU A 171 10.63 11.87 0.75
C LEU A 171 11.78 12.06 1.76
N LYS A 172 11.85 13.21 2.44
CA LYS A 172 12.87 13.47 3.48
C LYS A 172 12.74 12.49 4.63
N GLN A 173 11.53 12.24 5.13
CA GLN A 173 11.28 11.30 6.21
C GLN A 173 11.70 9.89 5.80
N PHE A 174 11.32 9.45 4.60
CA PHE A 174 11.69 8.13 4.06
C PHE A 174 13.22 7.97 3.93
N VAL A 175 13.93 9.01 3.47
CA VAL A 175 15.39 8.97 3.44
C VAL A 175 15.95 8.92 4.87
N LYS A 176 15.46 9.75 5.78
CA LYS A 176 15.96 9.81 7.16
C LYS A 176 15.70 8.52 7.96
N SER A 177 14.65 7.77 7.65
CA SER A 177 14.29 6.54 8.36
C SER A 177 15.19 5.34 8.03
N ALA A 178 16.03 5.41 6.99
CA ALA A 178 16.89 4.29 6.64
C ALA A 178 18.11 4.17 7.59
N PRO A 179 18.47 2.95 8.04
CA PRO A 179 19.38 2.68 9.16
C PRO A 179 20.87 3.04 8.94
N HIS A 180 21.22 3.67 7.82
CA HIS A 180 22.60 3.99 7.47
C HIS A 180 22.77 5.49 7.26
N PRO A 181 23.55 6.22 8.08
CA PRO A 181 23.67 7.69 8.05
C PRO A 181 24.51 8.23 6.88
N GLU A 182 24.59 7.50 5.75
CA GLU A 182 25.36 7.94 4.59
C GLU A 182 24.87 9.30 4.10
N ARG A 183 25.82 10.23 3.94
CA ARG A 183 25.55 11.61 3.50
C ARG A 183 25.01 11.69 2.08
N LYS A 184 25.21 10.65 1.28
CA LYS A 184 24.85 10.60 -0.14
C LYS A 184 24.05 9.34 -0.45
N ARG A 185 22.85 9.49 -1.04
CA ARG A 185 21.95 8.37 -1.40
C ARG A 185 21.25 8.66 -2.71
N PHE A 186 20.93 7.62 -3.48
CA PHE A 186 20.04 7.76 -4.63
C PHE A 186 18.65 7.32 -4.24
N LEU A 187 17.65 8.09 -4.65
CA LEU A 187 16.25 7.73 -4.50
C LEU A 187 15.68 7.55 -5.91
N ILE A 188 15.15 6.37 -6.20
CA ILE A 188 14.29 6.13 -7.35
C ILE A 188 12.86 6.27 -6.87
N TYR A 189 12.11 7.14 -7.52
CA TYR A 189 10.72 7.44 -7.22
C TYR A 189 9.88 7.19 -8.47
N GLY A 190 8.80 6.43 -8.34
CA GLY A 190 7.82 6.22 -9.39
C GLY A 190 6.43 6.52 -8.85
N ALA A 191 5.62 7.19 -9.65
CA ALA A 191 4.22 7.44 -9.37
C ALA A 191 3.36 7.06 -10.58
N ASP A 192 2.18 6.52 -10.35
CA ASP A 192 1.18 6.21 -11.36
C ASP A 192 -0.22 6.52 -10.82
N GLN A 193 -1.14 6.91 -11.69
CA GLN A 193 -2.51 7.25 -11.29
C GLN A 193 -3.45 6.07 -11.58
N THR A 194 -4.42 5.84 -10.71
CA THR A 194 -5.50 4.89 -10.98
C THR A 194 -6.42 5.40 -12.09
N TYR A 195 -6.81 4.52 -13.01
CA TYR A 195 -7.94 4.79 -13.90
C TYR A 195 -9.25 4.79 -13.11
N GLY A 196 -10.21 5.59 -13.59
CA GLY A 196 -11.45 5.96 -12.90
C GLY A 196 -12.36 4.83 -12.43
N GLY A 197 -12.10 3.55 -12.73
CA GLY A 197 -12.84 2.42 -12.15
C GLY A 197 -12.40 2.07 -10.73
N VAL A 198 -11.10 2.08 -10.43
CA VAL A 198 -10.54 1.60 -9.14
C VAL A 198 -10.84 2.56 -7.99
N ARG A 199 -10.88 3.87 -8.28
CA ARG A 199 -11.20 4.92 -7.30
C ARG A 199 -12.57 4.76 -6.64
N TYR A 200 -13.52 4.09 -7.30
CA TYR A 200 -14.88 3.97 -6.79
C TYR A 200 -15.08 2.83 -5.78
N TRP A 201 -14.11 1.94 -5.64
CA TRP A 201 -14.30 0.70 -4.86
C TRP A 201 -13.30 0.54 -3.71
N ASP A 202 -12.30 1.42 -3.60
CA ASP A 202 -11.39 1.46 -2.46
C ASP A 202 -11.63 2.71 -1.61
N ARG A 203 -12.04 2.58 -0.35
CA ARG A 203 -12.30 3.75 0.50
C ARG A 203 -11.08 4.56 0.91
N ARG A 204 -9.87 4.10 0.57
CA ARG A 204 -8.67 4.93 0.68
C ARG A 204 -8.61 6.03 -0.40
N CYS A 205 -9.56 6.03 -1.34
CA CYS A 205 -9.69 6.95 -2.47
C CYS A 205 -10.81 8.01 -2.30
N TYR A 206 -11.50 8.02 -1.16
CA TYR A 206 -12.64 8.89 -0.84
C TYR A 206 -12.33 9.87 0.30
#